data_AF-A0A4Q5TVV9-F1
#
_entry.id   AF-A0A4Q5TVV9-F1
#
_cell.length_a   1.000
_cell.length_b   1.000
_cell.length_c   1.000
_cell.angle_alpha   90.00
_cell.angle_beta   90.00
_cell.angle_gamma   90.00
#
_symmetry.space_group_name_H-M   'P 1'
#
loop_
_entity.id
_entity.type
_entity.pdbx_description
1 polymer ?
#
loop_
_entity_poly.entity_id
_entity_poly.type
_entity_poly.pdbx_seq_one_letter_code
_entity_poly.pdbx_strand_id
1 'polypeptide(L)'
;MEKTIPTLFEWAGDAETFEKLFTSFYARVVKDELIGPVFSSMSPDHVSHVAHFVAEVFGGPQTYTKEDGGSHAHMIGKHIGKMLTEPMRRRWVDLLIESADALELKSDPEFRSAFVGYIEWGTRLAVINSQLTDNPMNASEPMPRWGWGETGGPYLPQSEL
;
A
#
# COMPACT_ATOMS: atom_id res chain seq x y z
N MET A 1 22.21 22.94 -12.65
CA MET A 1 22.07 21.52 -12.26
C MET A 1 20.59 21.24 -12.14
N GLU A 2 20.04 20.37 -12.99
CA GLU A 2 18.67 19.89 -12.82
C GLU A 2 18.57 19.20 -11.46
N LYS A 3 17.57 19.57 -10.64
CA LYS A 3 17.32 18.88 -9.38
C LYS A 3 16.65 17.54 -9.71
N THR A 4 17.36 16.43 -9.51
CA THR A 4 16.77 15.10 -9.61
C THR A 4 15.77 14.90 -8.46
N ILE A 5 14.51 14.62 -8.80
CA ILE A 5 13.46 14.29 -7.81
C ILE A 5 13.66 12.80 -7.45
N PRO A 6 13.86 12.45 -6.16
CA PRO A 6 14.01 11.05 -5.75
C PRO A 6 12.69 10.28 -5.88
N THR A 7 12.74 8.96 -5.90
CA THR A 7 11.52 8.14 -5.77
C THR A 7 10.89 8.28 -4.38
N LEU A 8 9.63 7.85 -4.20
CA LEU A 8 9.02 7.82 -2.88
C LEU A 8 9.75 6.86 -1.93
N PHE A 9 10.29 5.77 -2.47
CA PHE A 9 11.12 4.83 -1.72
C PHE A 9 12.40 5.52 -1.18
N GLU A 10 13.17 6.15 -2.08
CA GLU A 10 14.40 6.86 -1.72
C GLU A 10 14.12 8.02 -0.76
N TRP A 11 12.99 8.72 -0.94
CA TRP A 11 12.61 9.77 -0.02
C TRP A 11 12.23 9.21 1.35
N ALA A 12 11.42 8.15 1.43
CA ALA A 12 11.01 7.54 2.68
C ALA A 12 12.21 7.06 3.50
N GLY A 13 13.21 6.49 2.84
CA GLY A 13 14.45 5.99 3.43
C GLY A 13 15.03 4.87 2.58
N ASP A 14 14.79 3.63 3.01
CA ASP A 14 15.33 2.40 2.42
C ASP A 14 14.41 1.20 2.70
N ALA A 15 14.85 -0.01 2.34
CA ALA A 15 14.08 -1.24 2.58
C ALA A 15 13.78 -1.47 4.08
N GLU A 16 14.76 -1.21 4.95
CA GLU A 16 14.61 -1.36 6.41
C GLU A 16 13.52 -0.43 6.96
N THR A 17 13.37 0.76 6.37
CA THR A 17 12.30 1.71 6.71
C THR A 17 10.91 1.10 6.47
N PHE A 18 10.69 0.44 5.32
CA PHE A 18 9.42 -0.22 5.03
C PHE A 18 9.20 -1.46 5.89
N GLU A 19 10.25 -2.27 6.14
CA GLU A 19 10.16 -3.41 7.05
C GLU A 19 9.75 -2.99 8.45
N LYS A 20 10.36 -1.94 9.01
CA LYS A 20 9.99 -1.36 10.32
C LYS A 20 8.56 -0.85 10.32
N LEU A 21 8.15 -0.13 9.28
CA LEU A 21 6.80 0.40 9.13
C LEU A 21 5.76 -0.72 9.19
N PHE A 22 5.89 -1.73 8.31
CA PHE A 22 4.91 -2.80 8.22
C PHE A 22 4.97 -3.74 9.42
N THR A 23 6.14 -3.94 10.04
CA THR A 23 6.24 -4.69 11.30
C THR A 23 5.48 -4.00 12.43
N SER A 24 5.70 -2.70 12.64
CA SER A 24 4.98 -1.89 13.64
C SER A 24 3.47 -1.88 13.36
N PHE A 25 3.10 -1.72 12.10
CA PHE A 25 1.72 -1.73 11.64
C PHE A 25 1.02 -3.06 11.93
N TYR A 26 1.56 -4.19 11.47
CA TYR A 26 0.92 -5.47 11.68
C TYR A 26 0.87 -5.88 13.16
N ALA A 27 1.83 -5.45 13.98
CA ALA A 27 1.77 -5.63 15.43
C ALA A 27 0.56 -4.93 16.08
N ARG A 28 0.02 -3.87 15.45
CA ARG A 28 -1.26 -3.22 15.83
C ARG A 28 -2.45 -3.94 15.22
N VAL A 29 -2.41 -4.26 13.92
CA VAL A 29 -3.48 -4.93 13.18
C VAL A 29 -3.95 -6.20 13.87
N VAL A 30 -3.02 -7.08 14.29
CA VAL A 30 -3.38 -8.36 14.91
C VAL A 30 -4.07 -8.22 16.27
N LYS A 31 -3.98 -7.05 16.91
CA LYS A 31 -4.63 -6.72 18.18
C LYS A 31 -5.94 -5.96 18.00
N ASP A 32 -6.25 -5.55 16.78
CA ASP A 32 -7.45 -4.77 16.49
C ASP A 32 -8.69 -5.67 16.45
N GLU A 33 -9.75 -5.27 17.15
CA GLU A 33 -10.97 -6.07 17.26
C GLU A 33 -11.71 -6.22 15.92
N LEU A 34 -11.66 -5.20 15.06
CA LEU A 34 -12.42 -5.18 13.80
C LEU A 34 -11.67 -5.92 12.69
N ILE A 35 -10.38 -5.62 12.52
CA ILE A 35 -9.60 -6.14 11.39
C ILE A 35 -8.67 -7.29 11.76
N GLY A 36 -8.31 -7.48 13.04
CA GLY A 36 -7.47 -8.58 13.49
C GLY A 36 -7.96 -9.96 13.03
N PRO A 37 -9.26 -10.29 13.08
CA PRO A 37 -9.79 -11.56 12.58
C PRO A 37 -9.52 -11.82 11.09
N VAL A 38 -9.38 -10.78 10.26
CA VAL A 38 -9.06 -10.91 8.82
C VAL A 38 -7.66 -11.50 8.62
N PHE A 39 -6.76 -11.25 9.57
CA PHE A 39 -5.35 -11.63 9.52
C PHE A 39 -5.01 -12.83 10.43
N SER A 40 -6.01 -13.47 11.05
CA SER A 40 -5.77 -14.56 12.01
C SER A 40 -5.06 -15.79 11.41
N SER A 41 -5.12 -15.95 10.08
CA SER A 41 -4.48 -17.02 9.33
C SER A 41 -3.42 -16.52 8.35
N MET A 42 -2.85 -15.32 8.59
CA MET A 42 -1.81 -14.79 7.71
C MET A 42 -0.52 -15.64 7.79
N SER A 43 0.22 -15.71 6.68
CA SER A 43 1.52 -16.38 6.64
C SER A 43 2.53 -15.67 7.55
N PRO A 44 3.52 -16.37 8.12
CA PRO A 44 4.67 -15.73 8.78
C PRO A 44 5.36 -14.68 7.88
N ASP A 45 5.40 -14.93 6.56
CA ASP A 45 6.06 -14.05 5.58
C ASP A 45 5.16 -12.89 5.11
N HIS A 46 3.92 -12.78 5.61
CA HIS A 46 2.96 -11.78 5.15
C HIS A 46 3.49 -10.35 5.32
N VAL A 47 4.16 -10.08 6.45
CA VAL A 47 4.67 -8.75 6.78
C VAL A 47 5.81 -8.34 5.84
N SER A 48 6.79 -9.22 5.59
CA SER A 48 7.91 -8.94 4.69
C SER A 48 7.42 -8.78 3.26
N HIS A 49 6.54 -9.65 2.78
CA HIS A 49 6.00 -9.53 1.42
C HIS A 49 5.25 -8.22 1.20
N VAL A 50 4.49 -7.73 2.19
CA VAL A 50 3.82 -6.43 2.07
C VAL A 50 4.83 -5.28 2.07
N ALA A 51 5.87 -5.35 2.91
CA ALA A 51 6.94 -4.34 2.92
C ALA A 51 7.65 -4.26 1.56
N HIS A 52 8.05 -5.40 1.00
CA HIS A 52 8.70 -5.47 -0.30
C HIS A 52 7.76 -5.03 -1.42
N PHE A 53 6.48 -5.43 -1.38
CA PHE A 53 5.48 -5.04 -2.38
C PHE A 53 5.34 -3.52 -2.44
N VAL A 54 5.11 -2.87 -1.30
CA VAL A 54 4.92 -1.41 -1.26
C VAL A 54 6.23 -0.67 -1.59
N ALA A 55 7.38 -1.16 -1.12
CA ALA A 55 8.68 -0.60 -1.48
C ALA A 55 8.91 -0.65 -3.00
N GLU A 56 8.62 -1.77 -3.67
CA GLU A 56 8.74 -1.91 -5.13
C GLU A 56 7.79 -0.96 -5.86
N VAL A 57 6.53 -0.83 -5.40
CA VAL A 57 5.56 0.11 -5.99
C VAL A 57 6.04 1.56 -5.88
N PHE A 58 6.75 1.90 -4.80
CA PHE A 58 7.26 3.25 -4.53
C PHE A 58 8.57 3.58 -5.27
N GLY A 59 9.00 2.69 -6.17
CA GLY A 59 10.21 2.84 -6.98
C GLY A 59 11.47 2.25 -6.33
N GLY A 60 11.31 1.39 -5.32
CA GLY A 60 12.40 0.64 -4.70
C GLY A 60 12.84 -0.60 -5.50
N PRO A 61 13.72 -1.43 -4.92
CA PRO A 61 14.17 -2.69 -5.52
C PRO A 61 13.01 -3.65 -5.82
N GLN A 62 13.22 -4.53 -6.81
CA GLN A 62 12.23 -5.53 -7.23
C GLN A 62 12.22 -6.79 -6.35
N THR A 63 12.38 -6.62 -5.03
CA THR A 63 12.50 -7.74 -4.08
C THR A 63 11.22 -8.58 -4.06
N TYR A 64 10.05 -7.95 -4.06
CA TYR A 64 8.78 -8.67 -4.06
C TYR A 64 8.61 -9.54 -5.31
N THR A 65 8.88 -8.99 -6.49
CA THR A 65 8.70 -9.77 -7.73
C THR A 65 9.83 -10.76 -8.01
N LYS A 66 11.09 -10.43 -7.67
CA LYS A 66 12.25 -11.28 -8.00
C LYS A 66 12.66 -12.27 -6.91
N GLU A 67 12.48 -11.92 -5.65
CA GLU A 67 12.95 -12.72 -4.50
C GLU A 67 11.79 -13.43 -3.82
N ASP A 68 10.68 -12.73 -3.54
CA ASP A 68 9.49 -13.34 -2.92
C ASP A 68 8.64 -14.15 -3.92
N GLY A 69 8.92 -14.04 -5.22
CA GLY A 69 8.14 -14.66 -6.30
C GLY A 69 6.72 -14.10 -6.44
N GLY A 70 6.50 -12.89 -5.93
CA GLY A 70 5.23 -12.20 -5.96
C GLY A 70 4.88 -11.62 -7.34
N SER A 71 3.62 -11.24 -7.50
CA SER A 71 3.16 -10.46 -8.64
C SER A 71 1.96 -9.59 -8.26
N HIS A 72 1.60 -8.63 -9.11
CA HIS A 72 0.39 -7.83 -8.92
C HIS A 72 -0.86 -8.72 -8.91
N ALA A 73 -0.98 -9.63 -9.88
CA ALA A 73 -2.07 -10.60 -9.93
C ALA A 73 -2.12 -11.49 -8.68
N HIS A 74 -0.96 -11.93 -8.17
CA HIS A 74 -0.89 -12.71 -6.93
C HIS A 74 -1.39 -11.92 -5.73
N MET A 75 -0.98 -10.66 -5.58
CA MET A 75 -1.42 -9.76 -4.50
C MET A 75 -2.93 -9.57 -4.54
N ILE A 76 -3.51 -9.27 -5.70
CA ILE A 76 -4.96 -9.14 -5.87
C ILE A 76 -5.66 -10.46 -5.52
N GLY A 77 -5.10 -11.59 -5.93
CA GLY A 77 -5.57 -12.93 -5.59
C GLY A 77 -5.70 -13.18 -4.08
N LYS A 78 -4.83 -12.59 -3.24
CA LYS A 78 -4.90 -12.71 -1.78
C LYS A 78 -6.09 -11.99 -1.14
N HIS A 79 -6.71 -11.07 -1.87
CA HIS A 79 -7.85 -10.28 -1.40
C HIS A 79 -9.20 -10.89 -1.81
N ILE A 80 -9.23 -11.74 -2.85
CA ILE A 80 -10.46 -12.36 -3.38
C ILE A 80 -11.22 -13.12 -2.28
N GLY A 81 -12.54 -12.97 -2.25
CA GLY A 81 -13.42 -13.68 -1.31
C GLY A 81 -13.33 -13.22 0.15
N LYS A 82 -12.54 -12.18 0.48
CA LYS A 82 -12.36 -11.71 1.86
C LYS A 82 -13.52 -10.86 2.39
N MET A 83 -14.45 -10.44 1.53
CA MET A 83 -15.64 -9.66 1.91
C MET A 83 -15.30 -8.44 2.77
N LEU A 84 -14.25 -7.70 2.39
CA LEU A 84 -13.78 -6.54 3.14
C LEU A 84 -14.81 -5.42 3.06
N THR A 85 -15.07 -4.77 4.19
CA THR A 85 -16.04 -3.68 4.29
C THR A 85 -15.35 -2.32 4.40
N GLU A 86 -16.07 -1.23 4.10
CA GLU A 86 -15.54 0.13 4.25
C GLU A 86 -15.05 0.46 5.68
N PRO A 87 -15.73 0.05 6.77
CA PRO A 87 -15.19 0.19 8.12
C PRO A 87 -13.85 -0.52 8.32
N MET A 88 -13.69 -1.75 7.81
CA MET A 88 -12.42 -2.49 7.89
C MET A 88 -11.33 -1.76 7.11
N ARG A 89 -11.65 -1.28 5.89
CA ARG A 89 -10.73 -0.51 5.05
C ARG A 89 -10.22 0.74 5.78
N ARG A 90 -11.13 1.58 6.30
CA ARG A 90 -10.75 2.79 7.03
C ARG A 90 -9.89 2.47 8.23
N ARG A 91 -10.26 1.44 9.01
CA ARG A 91 -9.47 1.05 10.19
C ARG A 91 -8.06 0.59 9.83
N TRP A 92 -7.92 -0.14 8.72
CA TRP A 92 -6.61 -0.54 8.21
C TRP A 92 -5.76 0.69 7.83
N VAL A 93 -6.35 1.67 7.13
CA VAL A 93 -5.68 2.92 6.75
C VAL A 93 -5.25 3.71 7.99
N ASP A 94 -6.15 3.89 8.96
CA ASP A 94 -5.88 4.63 10.20
C ASP A 94 -4.68 4.03 10.94
N LEU A 95 -4.66 2.71 11.13
CA LEU A 95 -3.56 2.03 11.81
C LEU A 95 -2.23 2.16 11.07
N LEU A 96 -2.22 2.19 9.73
CA LEU A 96 -0.99 2.38 8.95
C LEU A 96 -0.46 3.82 9.09
N ILE A 97 -1.35 4.81 9.06
CA ILE A 97 -1.00 6.22 9.27
C ILE A 97 -0.46 6.42 10.69
N GLU A 98 -1.15 5.91 11.71
CA GLU A 98 -0.68 5.95 13.10
C GLU A 98 0.69 5.29 13.28
N SER A 99 0.96 4.21 12.53
CA SER A 99 2.25 3.51 12.58
C SER A 99 3.36 4.31 11.93
N ALA A 100 3.08 4.97 10.81
CA ALA A 100 4.01 5.89 10.16
C ALA A 100 4.35 7.07 11.09
N ASP A 101 3.36 7.63 11.77
CA ASP A 101 3.55 8.74 12.70
C ASP A 101 4.35 8.32 13.94
N ALA A 102 4.03 7.16 14.52
CA ALA A 102 4.75 6.64 15.69
C ALA A 102 6.21 6.29 15.42
N LEU A 103 6.56 5.99 14.17
CA LEU A 103 7.94 5.75 13.73
C LEU A 103 8.63 7.02 13.21
N GLU A 104 7.97 8.18 13.31
CA GLU A 104 8.48 9.45 12.79
C GLU A 104 8.85 9.37 11.30
N LEU A 105 8.10 8.57 10.52
CA LEU A 105 8.25 8.53 9.07
C LEU A 105 8.06 9.95 8.53
N LYS A 106 8.90 10.31 7.55
CA LYS A 106 8.98 11.67 7.01
C LYS A 106 7.61 12.29 6.84
N SER A 107 7.43 13.48 7.40
CA SER A 107 6.16 14.19 7.48
C SER A 107 6.08 15.35 6.47
N ASP A 108 6.93 15.34 5.44
CA ASP A 108 6.87 16.30 4.35
C ASP A 108 5.47 16.28 3.70
N PRO A 109 4.82 17.44 3.45
CA PRO A 109 3.45 17.48 2.95
C PRO A 109 3.23 16.76 1.61
N GLU A 110 4.18 16.87 0.68
CA GLU A 110 4.08 16.23 -0.63
C GLU A 110 4.22 14.71 -0.48
N PHE A 111 5.18 14.27 0.34
CA PHE A 111 5.39 12.84 0.58
C PHE A 111 4.19 12.21 1.29
N ARG A 112 3.66 12.86 2.33
CA ARG A 112 2.49 12.36 3.06
C ARG A 112 1.24 12.34 2.16
N SER A 113 1.09 13.33 1.29
CA SER A 113 0.02 13.33 0.29
C SER A 113 0.14 12.16 -0.68
N ALA A 114 1.34 11.91 -1.23
CA ALA A 114 1.59 10.80 -2.13
C ALA A 114 1.40 9.43 -1.45
N PHE A 115 1.91 9.26 -0.22
CA PHE A 115 1.76 8.06 0.60
C PHE A 115 0.29 7.72 0.88
N VAL A 116 -0.47 8.71 1.37
CA VAL A 116 -1.92 8.54 1.62
C VAL A 116 -2.67 8.29 0.32
N GLY A 117 -2.31 8.96 -0.78
CA GLY A 117 -2.92 8.75 -2.08
C GLY A 117 -2.81 7.31 -2.56
N TYR A 118 -1.63 6.69 -2.44
CA TYR A 118 -1.46 5.28 -2.78
C TYR A 118 -2.30 4.36 -1.90
N ILE A 119 -2.26 4.57 -0.58
CA ILE A 119 -2.99 3.75 0.38
C ILE A 119 -4.49 3.82 0.13
N GLU A 120 -5.03 5.02 -0.08
CA GLU A 120 -6.44 5.23 -0.38
C GLU A 120 -6.83 4.52 -1.69
N TRP A 121 -6.04 4.68 -2.74
CA TRP A 121 -6.27 4.01 -4.03
C TRP A 121 -6.22 2.48 -3.90
N GLY A 122 -5.14 1.95 -3.31
CA GLY A 122 -4.91 0.51 -3.20
C GLY A 122 -5.92 -0.19 -2.31
N THR A 123 -6.29 0.42 -1.18
CA THR A 123 -7.26 -0.19 -0.26
C THR A 123 -8.68 -0.19 -0.81
N ARG A 124 -9.05 0.75 -1.69
CA ARG A 124 -10.32 0.68 -2.43
C ARG A 124 -10.34 -0.48 -3.41
N LEU A 125 -9.24 -0.71 -4.13
CA LEU A 125 -9.11 -1.90 -4.98
C LEU A 125 -9.20 -3.19 -4.16
N ALA A 126 -8.61 -3.23 -2.96
CA ALA A 126 -8.73 -4.38 -2.07
C ALA A 126 -10.20 -4.66 -1.69
N VAL A 127 -10.97 -3.62 -1.36
CA VAL A 127 -12.42 -3.78 -1.09
C VAL A 127 -13.16 -4.30 -2.32
N ILE A 128 -12.96 -3.68 -3.49
CA ILE A 128 -13.62 -4.08 -4.75
C ILE A 128 -13.32 -5.55 -5.07
N ASN A 129 -12.04 -5.94 -5.07
CA ASN A 129 -11.62 -7.29 -5.42
C ASN A 129 -12.07 -8.32 -4.38
N SER A 130 -12.19 -7.94 -3.11
CA SER A 130 -12.65 -8.87 -2.07
C SER A 130 -14.09 -9.36 -2.21
N GLN A 131 -14.89 -8.68 -3.03
CA GLN A 131 -16.26 -9.08 -3.35
C GLN A 131 -16.34 -10.09 -4.51
N LEU A 132 -15.23 -10.33 -5.21
CA LEU A 132 -15.18 -11.24 -6.34
C LEU A 132 -14.98 -12.69 -5.88
N THR A 133 -15.40 -13.63 -6.72
CA THR A 133 -15.15 -15.07 -6.57
C THR A 133 -13.90 -15.53 -7.31
N ASP A 134 -13.55 -14.83 -8.38
CA ASP A 134 -12.44 -15.15 -9.28
C ASP A 134 -11.50 -13.96 -9.40
N ASN A 135 -10.22 -14.23 -9.63
CA ASN A 135 -9.22 -13.18 -9.81
C ASN A 135 -9.30 -12.62 -11.25
N PRO A 136 -9.64 -11.33 -11.43
CA PRO A 136 -9.79 -10.75 -12.77
C PRO A 136 -8.45 -10.44 -13.44
N MET A 137 -7.33 -10.53 -12.73
CA MET A 137 -6.02 -10.12 -13.21
C MET A 137 -5.32 -11.21 -14.02
N ASN A 138 -4.74 -10.83 -15.16
CA ASN A 138 -3.82 -11.70 -15.89
C ASN A 138 -2.45 -11.75 -15.18
N ALA A 139 -1.78 -12.91 -15.23
CA ALA A 139 -0.47 -13.08 -14.59
C ALA A 139 0.63 -12.16 -15.17
N SER A 140 0.44 -11.65 -16.39
CA SER A 140 1.36 -10.73 -17.06
C SER A 140 1.11 -9.26 -16.75
N GLU A 141 0.07 -8.92 -15.99
CA GLU A 141 -0.19 -7.52 -15.60
C GLU A 141 1.01 -6.97 -14.81
N PRO A 142 1.51 -5.77 -15.16
CA PRO A 142 2.68 -5.21 -14.51
C PRO A 142 2.40 -4.85 -13.05
N MET A 143 3.46 -4.77 -12.27
CA MET A 143 3.41 -4.13 -10.96
C MET A 143 2.96 -2.67 -11.10
N PRO A 144 2.07 -2.18 -10.21
CA PRO A 144 1.78 -0.76 -10.19
C PRO A 144 3.04 0.02 -9.81
N ARG A 145 3.12 1.26 -10.29
CA ARG A 145 4.15 2.22 -9.89
C ARG A 145 3.45 3.44 -9.32
N TRP A 146 4.01 3.99 -8.24
CA TRP A 146 3.45 5.16 -7.58
C TRP A 146 4.54 6.17 -7.22
N GLY A 147 4.41 7.39 -7.72
CA GLY A 147 5.27 8.52 -7.46
C GLY A 147 4.54 9.72 -6.87
N TRP A 148 5.16 10.90 -6.99
CA TRP A 148 4.73 12.15 -6.34
C TRP A 148 3.42 12.75 -6.89
N GLY A 149 2.90 12.26 -8.02
CA GLY A 149 1.77 12.90 -8.71
C GLY A 149 1.02 11.98 -9.67
N GLU A 150 0.64 10.78 -9.23
CA GLU A 150 -0.02 9.77 -10.08
C GLU A 150 -1.49 10.07 -10.41
N THR A 151 -2.14 10.97 -9.67
CA THR A 151 -3.55 11.32 -9.93
C THR A 151 -3.66 12.20 -11.17
N GLY A 152 -4.04 11.60 -12.31
CA GLY A 152 -4.13 12.23 -13.63
C GLY A 152 -5.47 12.90 -13.99
N GLY A 153 -6.39 13.08 -13.03
CA GLY A 153 -7.48 14.08 -13.07
C GLY A 153 -8.92 13.62 -12.81
N PRO A 154 -9.91 14.53 -12.72
CA PRO A 154 -9.77 15.97 -12.53
C PRO A 154 -10.14 16.42 -11.10
N TYR A 155 -9.49 17.45 -10.60
CA TYR A 155 -10.26 18.51 -9.96
C TYR A 155 -10.29 19.72 -10.90
N LEU A 156 -11.48 20.10 -11.34
CA LEU A 156 -11.75 21.30 -12.13
C LEU A 156 -13.04 21.96 -11.60
N PRO A 157 -12.96 23.05 -10.82
CA PRO A 157 -14.11 23.93 -10.69
C PRO A 157 -14.11 24.84 -11.94
N GLN A 158 -15.12 24.71 -12.80
CA GLN A 158 -15.38 25.71 -13.84
C GLN A 158 -16.77 26.32 -13.66
N SER A 159 -16.80 27.59 -13.22
CA SER A 159 -17.76 28.68 -13.53
C SER A 159 -17.72 29.69 -12.35
N GLU A 160 -17.46 30.99 -12.48
CA GLU A 160 -17.47 31.94 -13.60
C GLU A 160 -16.29 32.94 -13.46
N LEU A 161 -16.02 33.63 -14.57
CA LEU A 161 -15.13 34.78 -14.83
C LEU A 161 -14.54 35.55 -13.63
#